data_AF-A0A8X6WQS3-F1
#
_entry.id   AF-A0A8X6WQS3-F1
#
_cell.length_a   1.000
_cell.length_b   1.000
_cell.length_c   1.000
_cell.angle_alpha   90.00
_cell.angle_beta   90.00
_cell.angle_gamma   90.00
#
_symmetry.space_group_name_H-M   'P 1'
#
loop_
_entity.id
_entity.type
_entity.pdbx_description
1 polymer ?
#
loop_
_entity_poly.entity_id
_entity_poly.type
_entity_poly.pdbx_seq_one_letter_code
_entity_poly.pdbx_strand_id
1 'polypeptide(L)' 'MLIANEDCKVILTSFVVPDGHNSNFNKVPFGSSTSPSVFQRGVYSTANRELMRKGGVVIIYMDDLIIPAKDEKEGLEN' A
#
# COMPACT_ATOMS: atom_id res chain seq x y z
N MET A 1 0.96 7.29 -11.86
CA MET A 1 -0.26 7.72 -11.14
C MET A 1 -1.41 7.13 -11.92
N LEU A 2 -1.91 5.96 -11.52
CA LEU A 2 -3.09 5.37 -12.14
C LEU A 2 -4.30 5.92 -11.38
N ILE A 3 -4.83 7.04 -11.87
CA ILE A 3 -6.22 7.38 -11.57
C ILE A 3 -7.02 6.50 -12.53
N ALA A 4 -7.46 5.34 -12.04
CA ALA A 4 -8.49 4.60 -12.74
C ALA A 4 -9.77 5.44 -12.65
N ASN A 5 -10.31 5.84 -13.80
CA ASN A 5 -11.64 6.42 -13.90
C ASN A 5 -12.64 5.48 -13.19
N GLU A 6 -13.72 6.00 -12.62
CA GLU A 6 -14.69 5.22 -11.83
C GLU A 6 -15.24 4.02 -12.65
N ASP A 7 -15.40 4.22 -13.95
CA ASP A 7 -15.77 3.18 -14.92
C ASP A 7 -14.70 2.08 -15.07
N CYS A 8 -13.41 2.44 -15.07
CA CYS A 8 -12.31 1.48 -15.14
C CYS A 8 -12.21 0.64 -13.88
N LYS A 9 -12.52 1.20 -12.70
CA LYS A 9 -12.55 0.46 -11.44
C LYS A 9 -13.58 -0.66 -11.49
N VAL A 10 -14.80 -0.36 -11.96
CA VAL A 10 -15.89 -1.34 -12.06
C VAL A 10 -15.49 -2.49 -12.98
N ILE A 11 -14.87 -2.21 -14.13
CA ILE A 11 -14.52 -3.25 -15.11
C ILE A 11 -13.33 -4.10 -14.61
N LEU A 12 -12.28 -3.47 -14.07
CA LEU A 12 -11.02 -4.15 -13.73
C LEU A 12 -11.07 -4.96 -12.43
N THR A 13 -11.98 -4.65 -11.51
CA THR A 13 -12.10 -5.34 -10.22
C THR A 13 -13.43 -6.09 -10.06
N SER A 14 -14.18 -6.27 -11.14
CA SER A 14 -15.44 -7.04 -11.13
C SER A 14 -15.24 -8.53 -10.98
N PHE A 15 -16.16 -9.19 -10.28
CA PHE A 15 -16.25 -10.64 -10.15
C PHE A 15 -17.71 -11.07 -10.00
N VAL A 16 -17.99 -12.32 -10.39
CA VAL A 16 -19.32 -12.92 -10.30
C VAL A 16 -19.38 -13.79 -9.06
N VAL A 17 -20.39 -13.58 -8.22
CA VAL A 17 -20.69 -14.47 -7.09
C VAL A 17 -21.59 -15.63 -7.54
N PRO A 18 -21.60 -16.78 -6.84
CA PRO A 18 -22.32 -17.98 -7.28
C PRO A 18 -23.84 -17.82 -7.50
N ASP A 19 -24.45 -16.80 -6.90
CA ASP A 19 -25.86 -16.43 -7.07
C ASP A 19 -26.11 -15.59 -8.35
N GLY A 20 -25.06 -15.30 -9.12
CA GLY A 20 -25.11 -14.56 -10.39
C GLY A 20 -24.97 -13.04 -10.25
N HIS A 21 -24.80 -12.49 -9.05
CA HIS A 21 -24.57 -11.06 -8.89
C HIS A 21 -23.15 -10.63 -9.32
N ASN A 22 -23.05 -9.47 -9.96
CA ASN A 22 -21.76 -8.83 -10.26
C ASN A 22 -21.39 -7.90 -9.10
N SER A 23 -20.24 -8.15 -8.49
CA SER A 23 -19.66 -7.31 -7.44
C SER A 23 -18.29 -6.78 -7.89
N ASN A 24 -17.79 -5.72 -7.25
CA ASN A 24 -16.45 -5.21 -7.50
C ASN A 24 -15.70 -4.94 -6.19
N PHE A 25 -14.36 -4.95 -6.25
CA PHE A 25 -13.56 -4.61 -5.09
C PHE A 25 -13.39 -3.09 -4.95
N ASN A 26 -13.69 -2.58 -3.75
CA ASN A 26 -13.47 -1.18 -3.37
C ASN A 26 -12.05 -0.89 -2.85
N LYS A 27 -11.26 -1.95 -2.62
CA LYS A 27 -9.84 -1.91 -2.28
C LYS A 27 -9.07 -2.71 -3.32
N VAL A 28 -7.75 -2.59 -3.34
CA VAL A 28 -6.93 -3.38 -4.25
C VAL A 28 -7.12 -4.87 -3.91
N PRO A 29 -7.57 -5.71 -4.86
CA PRO A 29 -7.76 -7.13 -4.61
C PRO A 29 -6.42 -7.86 -4.53
N PHE A 30 -6.40 -8.95 -3.77
CA PHE A 30 -5.27 -9.88 -3.74
C PHE A 30 -5.02 -10.48 -5.13
N GLY A 31 -3.75 -10.74 -5.46
CA GLY A 31 -3.35 -11.29 -6.76
C GLY A 31 -3.21 -10.28 -7.90
N SER A 32 -3.55 -9.00 -7.67
CA SER A 32 -3.19 -7.94 -8.62
C SER A 32 -1.68 -7.72 -8.62
N SER A 33 -1.04 -7.87 -9.78
CA SER A 33 0.41 -7.68 -9.96
C SER A 33 0.90 -6.26 -9.61
N THR A 34 -0.02 -5.28 -9.59
CA THR A 34 0.29 -3.89 -9.22
C THR A 34 0.06 -3.59 -7.74
N SER A 35 -0.60 -4.50 -7.01
CA SER A 35 -0.94 -4.32 -5.60
C SER A 35 0.27 -3.99 -4.73
N PRO A 36 1.39 -4.73 -4.81
CA PRO A 36 2.54 -4.44 -3.95
C PRO A 36 3.13 -3.04 -4.23
N SER A 37 3.26 -2.66 -5.50
CA SER A 37 3.79 -1.35 -5.90
C SER A 37 2.90 -0.18 -5.46
N VAL A 38 1.58 -0.36 -5.52
CA VAL A 38 0.61 0.67 -5.07
C VAL A 38 0.63 0.80 -3.55
N PHE A 39 0.67 -0.32 -2.83
CA PHE A 39 0.77 -0.34 -1.38
C PHE A 39 2.08 0.32 -0.90
N GLN A 40 3.22 -0.12 -1.44
CA GLN A 40 4.54 0.44 -1.14
C GLN A 40 4.59 1.95 -1.35
N ARG A 41 4.03 2.47 -2.46
CA ARG A 41 3.97 3.91 -2.71
C ARG A 41 3.12 4.65 -1.68
N GLY A 42 1.99 4.07 -1.28
CA GLY A 42 1.13 4.63 -0.23
C GLY A 42 1.86 4.72 1.10
N VAL A 43 2.43 3.60 1.55
CA VAL A 43 3.20 3.53 2.80
C VAL A 43 4.39 4.49 2.76
N TYR A 44 5.15 4.53 1.66
CA TYR A 44 6.26 5.47 1.49
C TYR A 44 5.82 6.92 1.66
N SER A 45 4.69 7.30 1.06
CA SER A 45 4.19 8.68 1.14
C SER A 45 3.78 9.10 2.56
N THR A 46 3.28 8.16 3.35
CA THR A 46 2.81 8.43 4.72
C THR A 46 3.94 8.29 5.75
N ALA A 47 4.62 7.14 5.77
CA ALA A 47 5.64 6.81 6.77
C ALA A 47 6.91 7.66 6.62
N ASN A 48 7.38 7.85 5.38
CA ASN A 48 8.64 8.57 5.16
C ASN A 48 8.50 10.07 5.41
N ARG A 49 7.29 10.63 5.34
CA ARG A 49 7.05 12.05 5.63
C ARG A 49 7.33 12.39 7.10
N GLU A 50 6.86 11.56 8.03
CA GLU A 50 7.06 11.78 9.46
C GLU A 50 8.48 11.39 9.90
N LEU A 51 9.02 10.30 9.36
CA LEU A 51 10.37 9.84 9.69
C LEU A 51 11.47 10.75 9.12
N MET A 52 11.31 11.28 7.90
CA MET A 52 12.23 12.30 7.37
C MET A 52 12.27 13.57 8.24
N ARG A 53 11.15 13.94 8.88
CA ARG A 53 11.12 15.08 9.82
C ARG A 53 11.98 14.83 11.06
N LYS A 54 12.09 13.57 11.49
CA LYS A 54 12.97 13.14 12.59
C LYS A 54 14.42 12.87 12.12
N GLY A 55 14.71 13.00 10.83
CA GLY A 55 16.03 12.67 10.25
C GLY A 55 16.28 11.17 10.05
N GLY A 56 15.25 10.34 10.20
CA GLY A 56 15.32 8.89 10.00
C GLY A 56 15.15 8.48 8.53
N VAL A 57 15.47 7.22 8.25
CA VAL A 57 15.23 6.58 6.95
C VAL A 57 14.31 5.39 7.17
N VAL A 58 13.39 5.15 6.22
CA VAL A 58 12.59 3.94 6.21
C VAL A 58 12.81 3.20 4.90
N ILE A 59 13.13 1.92 4.99
CA ILE A 59 13.30 1.03 3.84
C ILE A 59 12.03 0.20 3.74
N ILE A 60 11.35 0.31 2.60
CA ILE A 60 10.08 -0.39 2.35
C ILE A 60 10.32 -1.38 1.23
N TYR A 61 9.94 -2.63 1.48
CA TYR A 61 9.99 -3.68 0.48
C TYR A 61 8.72 -4.52 0.57
N MET A 62 7.85 -4.41 -0.45
CA MET A 62 6.58 -5.13 -0.52
C MET A 62 5.72 -4.86 0.73
N ASP A 63 5.57 -5.85 1.61
CA ASP A 63 4.78 -5.78 2.83
C ASP A 63 5.64 -5.50 4.08
N ASP A 64 6.97 -5.46 3.94
CA ASP A 64 7.91 -5.25 5.03
C ASP A 64 8.36 -3.78 5.15
N LEU A 65 8.45 -3.32 6.40
CA LEU A 65 9.00 -2.01 6.77
C LEU A 65 10.22 -2.21 7.66
N ILE A 66 11.37 -1.69 7.22
CA ILE A 66 12.61 -1.74 7.99
C ILE A 66 12.97 -0.32 8.42
N ILE A 67 13.05 -0.12 9.73
CA ILE A 67 13.47 1.13 10.36
C ILE A 67 14.85 0.89 11.00
N PRO A 68 15.95 1.30 10.36
CA PRO A 68 17.26 1.23 10.99
C PRO A 68 17.32 2.16 12.20
N ALA A 69 17.83 1.65 13.30
CA ALA A 69 18.12 2.41 14.51
C ALA A 69 19.50 2.01 15.03
N LYS A 70 20.19 2.94 15.70
CA LYS A 70 21.51 2.69 16.29
C LYS A 70 21.43 1.81 17.53
N ASP A 71 20.39 1.99 18.32
CA ASP A 71 20.13 1.25 19.55
C ASP A 71 18.63 1.00 19.77
N GLU A 72 18.32 0.14 20.74
CA GLU A 72 16.94 -0.27 21.04
C GLU A 72 16.05 0.92 21.43
N LYS A 73 16.61 1.89 22.16
CA LYS A 73 15.87 3.06 22.63
C LYS A 73 15.47 3.95 21.46
N GLU A 74 16.41 4.25 20.57
CA GLU A 74 16.12 4.98 19.33
C GLU A 74 15.12 4.21 18.46
N GLY A 75 15.23 2.88 18.39
CA GLY A 75 14.29 2.04 17.64
C GLY A 75 12.86 2.12 18.17
N LEU A 76 12.67 2.30 19.48
CA LEU A 76 11.36 2.39 20.13
C LEU A 76 10.76 3.82 20.11
N GLU A 77 11.60 4.85 19.99
CA GLU A 77 11.19 6.26 19.97
C GLU A 77 10.89 6.81 18.55
N ASN A 78 11.30 6.08 17.51
CA ASN A 78 11.01 6.38 16.10
C ASN A 78 9.53 6.17 15.74
#